data_AF-A0A7L0TJZ5-F1
#
_entry.id   AF-A0A7L0TJZ5-F1
#
_cell.length_a   1.000
_cell.length_b   1.000
_cell.length_c   1.000
_cell.angle_alpha   90.00
_cell.angle_beta   90.00
_cell.angle_gamma   90.00
#
_symmetry.space_group_name_H-M   'P 1'
#
loop_
_entity.id
_entity.type
_entity.pdbx_description
1 polymer ?
#
loop_
_entity_poly.entity_id
_entity_poly.type
_entity_poly.pdbx_seq_one_letter_code
_entity_poly.pdbx_strand_id
1 'polypeptide(L)' 'FAPPSPCASPQDLASGVALAHVLHSIDASWFNETWLGRIRDDAEDNWRLKVSNLRKVLQGVLEYWQDV' A
#
# COMPACT_ATOMS: atom_id res chain seq x y z
N PHE A 1 -2.00 -10.16 10.08
CA PHE A 1 -2.29 -9.76 8.68
C PHE A 1 -1.89 -10.87 7.75
N ALA A 2 -2.67 -11.16 6.71
CA ALA A 2 -2.33 -12.11 5.65
C ALA A 2 -2.40 -11.38 4.30
N PRO A 3 -1.39 -10.53 3.99
CA PRO A 3 -1.39 -9.76 2.75
C PRO A 3 -1.27 -10.69 1.53
N PRO A 4 -1.87 -10.33 0.38
CA PRO A 4 -1.86 -11.17 -0.83
C PRO A 4 -0.47 -11.27 -1.48
N SER A 5 0.47 -10.40 -1.11
CA SER A 5 1.85 -10.43 -1.56
C SER A 5 2.78 -10.90 -0.42
N PRO A 6 3.94 -11.50 -0.75
CA PRO A 6 4.96 -11.82 0.24
C PRO A 6 5.35 -10.59 1.08
N CYS A 7 5.85 -10.82 2.29
CA CYS A 7 6.28 -9.75 3.19
C CYS A 7 7.49 -10.19 4.05
N ALA A 8 8.34 -11.07 3.51
CA ALA A 8 9.44 -11.69 4.24
C ALA A 8 10.77 -10.91 4.10
N SER A 9 10.87 -10.06 3.08
CA SER A 9 12.03 -9.23 2.79
C SER A 9 11.65 -7.79 2.45
N PRO A 10 12.57 -6.81 2.57
CA PRO A 10 12.31 -5.43 2.15
C PRO A 10 11.87 -5.32 0.68
N GLN A 11 12.36 -6.22 -0.17
CA GLN A 11 12.02 -6.28 -1.60
C GLN A 11 10.54 -6.61 -1.81
N ASP A 12 9.97 -7.45 -0.96
CA ASP A 12 8.56 -7.83 -1.06
C ASP A 12 7.62 -6.66 -0.71
N LEU A 13 8.12 -5.70 0.09
CA LEU A 13 7.37 -4.50 0.49
C LEU A 13 7.55 -3.34 -0.51
N ALA A 14 8.56 -3.40 -1.37
CA ALA A 14 8.97 -2.29 -2.23
C ALA A 14 7.90 -1.91 -3.28
N SER A 15 6.95 -2.78 -3.58
CA SER A 15 5.82 -2.46 -4.48
C SER A 15 4.77 -1.56 -3.82
N GLY A 16 4.75 -1.49 -2.49
CA GLY A 16 3.70 -0.82 -1.71
C GLY A 16 2.37 -1.59 -1.63
N VAL A 17 2.23 -2.70 -2.35
CA VAL A 17 0.98 -3.51 -2.40
C VAL A 17 0.72 -4.18 -1.04
N ALA A 18 1.71 -4.92 -0.51
CA ALA A 18 1.60 -5.58 0.79
C ALA A 18 1.25 -4.57 1.91
N LEU A 19 1.90 -3.40 1.89
CA LEU A 19 1.64 -2.32 2.85
C LEU A 19 0.20 -1.80 2.75
N ALA A 20 -0.29 -1.57 1.54
CA ALA A 20 -1.65 -1.08 1.32
C ALA A 20 -2.72 -2.07 1.81
N HIS A 21 -2.53 -3.37 1.58
CA HIS A 21 -3.44 -4.41 2.09
C HIS A 21 -3.42 -4.52 3.61
N VAL A 22 -2.25 -4.33 4.24
CA VAL A 22 -2.15 -4.26 5.71
C VAL A 22 -2.89 -3.04 6.24
N LEU A 23 -2.73 -1.87 5.63
CA LEU A 23 -3.45 -0.65 6.03
C LEU A 23 -4.97 -0.79 5.90
N HIS A 24 -5.46 -1.37 4.81
CA HIS A 24 -6.87 -1.73 4.65
C HIS A 24 -7.37 -2.67 5.76
N SER A 25 -6.53 -3.63 6.18
CA SER A 25 -6.88 -4.54 7.27
C SER A 25 -6.87 -3.88 8.65
N ILE A 26 -6.14 -2.77 8.83
CA ILE A 26 -6.10 -2.00 10.07
C ILE A 26 -7.37 -1.16 10.20
N ASP A 27 -7.73 -0.45 9.13
CA ASP A 27 -8.97 0.33 9.07
C ASP A 27 -9.51 0.39 7.64
N ALA A 28 -10.49 -0.49 7.36
CA ALA A 28 -11.14 -0.58 6.06
C ALA A 28 -12.10 0.59 5.79
N SER A 29 -12.47 1.38 6.80
CA SER A 29 -13.32 2.56 6.61
C SER A 29 -12.51 3.71 5.99
N TRP A 30 -11.28 3.91 6.48
CA TRP A 30 -10.34 4.89 5.95
C TRP A 30 -9.64 4.40 4.69
N PHE A 31 -8.91 3.29 4.79
CA PHE A 31 -8.16 2.68 3.69
C PHE A 31 -9.05 1.78 2.85
N ASN A 32 -10.22 2.28 2.44
CA ASN A 32 -11.26 1.52 1.76
C ASN A 32 -10.85 1.03 0.34
N GLU A 33 -11.72 0.22 -0.28
CA GLU A 33 -11.51 -0.34 -1.62
C GLU A 33 -11.18 0.72 -2.70
N THR A 34 -11.74 1.93 -2.58
CA THR A 34 -11.46 3.02 -3.52
C THR A 34 -10.05 3.55 -3.37
N TRP A 35 -9.55 3.66 -2.13
CA TRP A 35 -8.17 4.02 -1.86
C TRP A 35 -7.22 2.90 -2.28
N LEU A 36 -7.54 1.65 -1.93
CA LEU A 36 -6.74 0.47 -2.25
C LEU A 36 -6.57 0.30 -3.77
N GLY A 37 -7.61 0.53 -4.56
CA GLY A 37 -7.56 0.49 -6.03
C GLY A 37 -6.65 1.54 -6.69
N ARG A 38 -6.13 2.53 -5.95
CA ARG A 38 -5.12 3.50 -6.44
C ARG A 38 -3.71 2.92 -6.40
N ILE A 39 -3.50 1.84 -5.65
CA ILE A 39 -2.24 1.09 -5.58
C ILE A 39 -2.28 0.06 -6.69
N ARG A 40 -1.34 0.17 -7.64
CA ARG A 40 -1.30 -0.74 -8.80
C ARG A 40 -0.23 -1.79 -8.58
N ASP A 41 -0.62 -3.05 -8.65
CA ASP A 41 0.35 -4.13 -8.73
C ASP A 41 0.98 -4.15 -10.11
N ASP A 42 2.27 -4.46 -10.19
CA ASP A 42 2.99 -4.57 -11.45
C ASP A 42 3.61 -5.95 -11.59
N ALA A 43 3.28 -6.63 -12.70
CA ALA A 43 3.94 -7.86 -13.09
C ALA A 43 5.33 -7.60 -13.70
N GLU A 44 5.58 -6.38 -14.20
CA GLU A 44 6.87 -5.92 -14.72
C GLU A 44 7.61 -5.09 -13.65
N ASP A 45 8.95 -5.14 -13.66
CA ASP A 45 9.81 -4.50 -12.64
C ASP A 45 9.90 -2.97 -12.80
N ASN A 46 8.76 -2.28 -12.78
CA ASN A 46 8.65 -0.85 -13.01
C ASN A 46 8.90 -0.05 -11.73
N TRP A 47 10.16 0.32 -11.50
CA TRP A 47 10.56 1.09 -10.32
C TRP A 47 9.79 2.42 -10.15
N ARG A 48 9.38 3.07 -11.25
CA ARG A 48 8.62 4.33 -11.19
C ARG A 48 7.23 4.11 -10.60
N LEU A 49 6.59 2.99 -10.93
CA LEU A 49 5.29 2.62 -10.38
C LEU A 49 5.41 2.26 -8.89
N LYS A 50 6.43 1.48 -8.53
CA LYS A 50 6.75 1.16 -7.12
C LYS A 50 6.88 2.42 -6.27
N VAL A 51 7.68 3.40 -6.72
CA VAL A 51 7.83 4.69 -6.03
C VAL A 51 6.51 5.47 -5.99
N SER A 52 5.70 5.43 -7.06
CA SER A 52 4.37 6.06 -7.08
C SER A 52 3.42 5.45 -6.06
N ASN A 53 3.42 4.14 -5.87
CA ASN A 53 2.62 3.46 -4.86
C ASN A 53 3.07 3.82 -3.45
N LEU A 54 4.37 3.77 -3.17
CA LEU A 54 4.92 4.11 -1.85
C LEU A 54 4.59 5.56 -1.45
N ARG A 55 4.59 6.50 -2.40
CA ARG A 55 4.13 7.86 -2.13
C ARG A 55 2.66 7.92 -1.71
N LYS A 56 1.77 7.16 -2.36
CA LYS A 56 0.35 7.09 -2.00
C LYS A 56 0.15 6.46 -0.62
N VAL A 57 0.90 5.40 -0.30
CA VAL A 57 0.89 4.76 1.01
C VAL A 57 1.30 5.75 2.09
N LEU A 58 2.45 6.43 1.92
CA LEU A 58 2.92 7.42 2.88
C LEU A 58 1.90 8.55 3.06
N GLN A 59 1.37 9.09 1.96
CA GLN A 59 0.36 10.16 2.01
C GLN A 59 -0.88 9.71 2.79
N GLY A 60 -1.42 8.52 2.52
CA GLY A 60 -2.60 8.01 3.22
C GLY A 60 -2.36 7.81 4.72
N VAL A 61 -1.16 7.40 5.13
CA VAL A 61 -0.79 7.29 6.56
C VAL A 61 -0.67 8.65 7.22
N LEU A 62 -0.10 9.65 6.52
CA LEU A 62 0.01 11.01 7.05
C LEU A 62 -1.37 11.66 7.22
N GLU A 63 -2.27 11.48 6.26
CA GLU A 63 -3.66 11.94 6.34
C GLU A 63 -4.40 11.25 7.49
N TYR A 64 -4.28 9.92 7.59
CA TYR A 64 -4.88 9.16 8.70
C TYR A 64 -4.41 9.64 10.07
N TRP A 65 -3.12 9.96 10.22
CA TRP A 65 -2.56 10.43 11.49
C TRP A 65 -3.01 11.86 11.87
N GLN A 66 -3.41 12.67 10.88
CA GLN A 66 -3.89 14.03 11.12
C GLN A 66 -5.38 14.09 11.40
N ASP A 67 -6.15 13.21 10.76
CA ASP A 67 -7.61 13.26 10.74
C ASP A 67 -8.31 12.28 11.72
N VAL A 68 -7.55 11.37 12.36
CA VAL A 68 -8.04 10.40 13.36
C VAL A 68 -7.42 10.67 14.73
#